data_AF-A0AAJ1BAU1-F1
#
_entry.id   AF-A0AAJ1BAU1-F1
#
_cell.length_a   1.000
_cell.length_b   1.000
_cell.length_c   1.000
_cell.angle_alpha   90.00
_cell.angle_beta   90.00
_cell.angle_gamma   90.00
#
_symmetry.space_group_name_H-M   'P 1'
#
loop_
_entity.id
_entity.type
_entity.pdbx_description
1 polymer ?
#
loop_
_entity_poly.entity_id
_entity_poly.type
_entity_poly.pdbx_seq_one_letter_code
_entity_poly.pdbx_strand_id
1 'polypeptide(L)'
;ILKILRIPLRHIPNPLKKSKKPRNKTWDASLLALTKQLLTIKTPQEAANWIRLLNQWHQLYQGFINEKTYSTDPNSKTHWWWTHERLRRAYKRLERLSRNQHLFTYLEPEFANKNIHHTTNQLEGAINAPIRRLLNTHRGLSEPHMKQAIQWLINQKSTDPANPIKYLTNQHKHQHPEKLARTQPDPTAPPQYDSAIDYNPKYQDGSLHIRKGWAGH
;
A
#
# COMPACT_ATOMS: atom_id res chain seq x y z
N ILE A 1 11.01 -2.25 -2.19
CA ILE A 1 11.47 -3.64 -2.40
C ILE A 1 11.45 -4.48 -1.11
N LEU A 2 12.02 -4.03 0.02
CA LEU A 2 11.95 -4.80 1.29
C LEU A 2 10.53 -4.94 1.89
N LYS A 3 9.64 -3.95 1.71
CA LYS A 3 8.20 -4.09 2.05
C LYS A 3 7.41 -4.98 1.08
N ILE A 4 7.86 -5.07 -0.17
CA ILE A 4 7.30 -5.96 -1.22
C ILE A 4 7.60 -7.43 -0.88
N LEU A 5 8.65 -7.68 -0.10
CA LEU A 5 9.10 -8.99 0.34
C LEU A 5 8.89 -9.24 1.84
N ARG A 6 8.00 -8.48 2.51
CA ARG A 6 7.53 -8.79 3.89
C ARG A 6 6.58 -10.00 3.87
N ILE A 7 7.01 -11.08 3.22
CA ILE A 7 6.48 -12.42 3.34
C ILE A 7 7.28 -13.02 4.50
N PRO A 8 6.68 -13.27 5.67
CA PRO A 8 7.40 -13.90 6.76
C PRO A 8 7.73 -15.34 6.37
N LEU A 9 8.86 -15.59 5.70
CA LEU A 9 9.44 -16.93 5.53
C LEU A 9 9.99 -17.42 6.89
N ARG A 10 9.19 -17.32 7.95
CA ARG A 10 9.44 -18.03 9.20
C ARG A 10 8.72 -19.36 9.10
N HIS A 11 9.50 -20.39 9.39
CA HIS A 11 9.14 -21.79 9.45
C HIS A 11 7.79 -21.99 10.13
N ILE A 12 6.85 -22.68 9.47
CA ILE A 12 5.65 -23.24 10.10
C ILE A 12 5.68 -24.74 9.81
N PRO A 13 5.56 -25.61 10.83
CA PRO A 13 5.37 -27.04 10.61
C PRO A 13 3.94 -27.28 10.09
N ASN A 14 3.81 -27.94 8.94
CA ASN A 14 2.52 -28.40 8.43
C ASN A 14 2.18 -29.76 9.08
N PRO A 15 1.05 -29.92 9.80
CA PRO A 15 0.74 -31.16 10.52
C PRO A 15 0.16 -32.28 9.66
N LEU A 16 0.06 -32.16 8.34
CA LEU A 16 -0.48 -33.23 7.50
C LEU A 16 0.41 -33.48 6.27
N LYS A 17 0.96 -34.70 6.25
CA LYS A 17 1.79 -35.34 5.21
C LYS A 17 3.22 -34.78 5.09
N LYS A 18 4.16 -35.51 5.70
CA LYS A 18 5.60 -35.42 5.42
C LYS A 18 5.85 -35.86 3.98
N SER A 19 5.68 -34.97 3.00
CA SER A 19 6.33 -35.17 1.70
C SER A 19 7.84 -35.15 1.98
N LYS A 20 8.54 -36.19 1.51
CA LYS A 20 9.97 -36.40 1.76
C LYS A 20 10.72 -35.13 1.39
N LYS A 21 11.17 -34.36 2.38
CA LYS A 21 11.97 -33.15 2.18
C LYS A 21 13.27 -33.58 1.48
N PRO A 22 13.52 -33.19 0.22
CA PRO A 22 14.80 -33.50 -0.39
C PRO A 22 15.87 -32.68 0.37
N ARG A 23 16.94 -33.35 0.79
CA ARG A 23 18.00 -32.87 1.71
C ARG A 23 18.94 -31.83 1.08
N ASN A 24 18.68 -31.38 -0.14
CA ASN A 24 19.46 -30.42 -0.91
C ASN A 24 18.73 -29.05 -0.92
N LYS A 25 19.50 -27.95 -0.75
CA LYS A 25 19.09 -26.52 -0.75
C LYS A 25 17.58 -26.29 -0.95
N THR A 26 16.89 -25.87 0.11
CA THR A 26 15.46 -25.58 0.07
C THR A 26 15.14 -24.58 -1.03
N TRP A 27 14.14 -24.87 -1.86
CA TRP A 27 13.58 -23.98 -2.90
C TRP A 27 13.30 -22.58 -2.33
N ASP A 28 12.83 -22.50 -1.08
CA ASP A 28 12.66 -21.26 -0.30
C ASP A 28 13.97 -20.47 -0.17
N ALA A 29 15.06 -21.14 0.22
CA ALA A 29 16.35 -20.49 0.40
C ALA A 29 16.92 -20.01 -0.94
N SER A 30 16.72 -20.77 -2.03
CA SER A 30 17.16 -20.37 -3.37
C SER A 30 16.42 -19.13 -3.89
N LEU A 31 15.09 -19.05 -3.73
CA LEU A 31 14.32 -17.86 -4.09
C LEU A 31 14.68 -16.68 -3.19
N LEU A 32 14.88 -16.92 -1.89
CA LEU A 32 15.35 -15.91 -0.95
C LEU A 32 16.72 -15.35 -1.37
N ALA A 33 17.65 -16.20 -1.82
CA ALA A 33 18.95 -15.77 -2.32
C ALA A 33 18.79 -14.84 -3.54
N LEU A 34 17.93 -15.20 -4.51
CA LEU A 34 17.61 -14.32 -5.65
C LEU A 34 17.04 -12.97 -5.18
N THR A 35 16.16 -12.96 -4.19
CA THR A 35 15.61 -11.70 -3.66
C THR A 35 16.64 -10.85 -2.93
N LYS A 36 17.63 -11.45 -2.27
CA LYS A 36 18.74 -10.73 -1.64
C LYS A 36 19.69 -10.15 -2.68
N GLN A 37 19.93 -10.89 -3.76
CA GLN A 37 20.75 -10.43 -4.88
C GLN A 37 20.18 -9.17 -5.55
N LEU A 38 18.85 -8.98 -5.56
CA LEU A 38 18.25 -7.73 -6.04
C LEU A 38 18.78 -6.47 -5.34
N LEU A 39 19.24 -6.58 -4.09
CA LEU A 39 19.76 -5.45 -3.33
C LEU A 39 21.21 -5.09 -3.69
N THR A 40 21.91 -5.98 -4.40
CA THR A 40 23.33 -5.81 -4.74
C THR A 40 23.56 -5.45 -6.19
N ILE A 41 22.55 -5.60 -7.06
CA ILE A 41 22.64 -5.33 -8.49
C ILE A 41 22.87 -3.83 -8.74
N LYS A 42 23.86 -3.52 -9.57
CA LYS A 42 24.23 -2.14 -9.93
C LYS A 42 24.37 -1.92 -11.44
N THR A 43 24.41 -2.99 -12.24
CA THR A 43 24.64 -2.89 -13.68
C THR A 43 23.51 -3.54 -14.48
N PRO A 44 23.23 -3.06 -15.71
CA PRO A 44 22.20 -3.67 -16.56
C PRO A 44 22.55 -5.12 -16.94
N GLN A 45 23.83 -5.46 -17.04
CA GLN A 45 24.29 -6.83 -17.29
C GLN A 45 23.96 -7.77 -16.12
N GLU A 46 24.17 -7.32 -14.88
CA GLU A 46 23.78 -8.07 -13.68
C GLU A 46 22.25 -8.25 -13.60
N ALA A 47 21.48 -7.22 -13.98
CA ALA A 47 20.02 -7.29 -14.04
C ALA A 47 19.55 -8.35 -15.06
N ALA A 48 20.12 -8.37 -16.26
CA ALA A 48 19.81 -9.38 -17.28
C ALA A 48 20.16 -10.80 -16.79
N ASN A 49 21.32 -10.97 -16.15
CA ASN A 49 21.70 -12.25 -15.55
C ASN A 49 20.72 -12.66 -14.44
N TRP A 50 20.26 -11.73 -13.61
CA TRP A 50 19.28 -12.00 -12.57
C TRP A 50 17.94 -12.47 -13.14
N ILE A 51 17.45 -11.86 -14.22
CA ILE A 51 16.22 -12.29 -14.91
C ILE A 51 16.38 -13.72 -15.44
N ARG A 52 17.54 -14.04 -16.03
CA ARG A 52 17.86 -15.39 -16.48
C ARG A 52 17.83 -16.39 -15.32
N LEU A 53 18.45 -16.06 -14.18
CA LEU A 53 18.45 -16.91 -12.99
C LEU A 53 17.03 -17.12 -12.43
N LEU A 54 16.18 -16.09 -12.45
CA LEU A 54 14.78 -16.20 -12.05
C LEU A 54 14.00 -17.17 -12.97
N ASN A 55 14.23 -17.09 -14.28
CA ASN A 55 13.61 -17.99 -15.24
C ASN A 55 14.10 -19.44 -15.07
N GLN A 56 15.40 -19.64 -14.87
CA GLN A 56 15.98 -20.96 -14.57
C GLN A 56 15.39 -21.55 -13.29
N TRP A 57 15.26 -20.74 -12.23
CA TRP A 57 14.59 -21.16 -11.00
C TRP A 57 13.16 -21.62 -11.27
N HIS A 58 12.41 -20.88 -12.09
CA HIS A 58 11.05 -21.29 -12.47
C HIS A 58 11.04 -22.62 -13.21
N GLN A 59 11.91 -22.81 -14.20
CA GLN A 59 11.99 -24.06 -14.97
C GLN A 59 12.27 -25.27 -14.08
N LEU A 60 13.13 -25.11 -13.07
CA LEU A 60 13.49 -26.19 -12.13
C LEU A 60 12.34 -26.53 -11.16
N TYR A 61 11.61 -25.52 -10.66
CA TYR A 61 10.64 -25.70 -9.57
C TYR A 61 9.19 -25.53 -9.99
N GLN A 62 8.88 -25.32 -11.28
CA GLN A 62 7.50 -25.09 -11.74
C GLN A 62 6.54 -26.21 -11.39
N GLY A 63 6.98 -27.47 -11.48
CA GLY A 63 6.16 -28.63 -11.12
C GLY A 63 5.75 -28.58 -9.66
N PHE A 64 6.72 -28.30 -8.80
CA PHE A 64 6.55 -28.18 -7.35
C PHE A 64 5.64 -27.00 -6.95
N ILE A 65 5.86 -25.80 -7.50
CA ILE A 65 5.04 -24.62 -7.11
C ILE A 65 3.61 -24.70 -7.62
N ASN A 66 3.35 -25.56 -8.63
CA ASN A 66 2.03 -25.81 -9.20
C ASN A 66 1.35 -27.04 -8.57
N GLU A 67 1.91 -27.61 -7.50
CA GLU A 67 1.21 -28.63 -6.73
C GLU A 67 -0.06 -28.03 -6.09
N LYS A 68 -1.15 -28.79 -6.20
CA LYS A 68 -2.46 -28.44 -5.65
C LYS A 68 -2.84 -29.42 -4.56
N THR A 69 -3.37 -28.89 -3.47
CA THR A 69 -4.04 -29.67 -2.44
C THR A 69 -5.54 -29.52 -2.62
N TYR A 70 -6.25 -30.63 -2.60
CA TYR A 70 -7.70 -30.67 -2.78
C TYR A 70 -8.40 -30.72 -1.43
N SER A 71 -9.56 -30.07 -1.34
CA SER A 71 -10.43 -30.14 -0.17
C SER A 71 -11.03 -31.55 -0.08
N THR A 72 -10.98 -32.15 1.11
CA THR A 72 -11.70 -33.39 1.40
C THR A 72 -13.17 -33.13 1.74
N ASP A 73 -13.49 -31.90 2.15
CA ASP A 73 -14.85 -31.55 2.58
C ASP A 73 -15.78 -31.27 1.39
N PRO A 74 -16.92 -31.98 1.28
CA PRO A 74 -17.87 -31.82 0.18
C PRO A 74 -18.62 -30.47 0.22
N ASN A 75 -18.70 -29.82 1.38
CA ASN A 75 -19.36 -28.53 1.57
C ASN A 75 -18.41 -27.32 1.45
N SER A 76 -17.14 -27.54 1.11
CA SER A 76 -16.18 -26.44 0.98
C SER A 76 -16.48 -25.60 -0.26
N LYS A 77 -16.55 -24.26 -0.08
CA LYS A 77 -16.66 -23.29 -1.18
C LYS A 77 -15.45 -23.31 -2.12
N THR A 78 -14.33 -23.88 -1.70
CA THR A 78 -13.10 -23.93 -2.50
C THR A 78 -12.55 -25.35 -2.52
N HIS A 79 -12.59 -25.97 -3.69
CA HIS A 79 -12.26 -27.38 -3.87
C HIS A 79 -10.75 -27.68 -3.90
N TRP A 80 -9.90 -26.65 -4.05
CA TRP A 80 -8.44 -26.81 -4.04
C TRP A 80 -7.72 -25.50 -3.72
N TRP A 81 -6.50 -25.61 -3.20
CA TRP A 81 -5.55 -24.50 -3.05
C TRP A 81 -4.16 -24.91 -3.51
N TRP A 82 -3.31 -23.93 -3.81
CA TRP A 82 -1.90 -24.19 -4.10
C TRP A 82 -1.18 -24.64 -2.84
N THR A 83 -0.52 -25.79 -2.87
CA THR A 83 0.21 -26.33 -1.71
C THR A 83 1.31 -25.38 -1.26
N HIS A 84 1.96 -24.71 -2.22
CA HIS A 84 3.04 -23.74 -1.99
C HIS A 84 2.61 -22.31 -2.31
N GLU A 85 1.42 -21.91 -1.87
CA GLU A 85 0.82 -20.63 -2.24
C GLU A 85 1.74 -19.43 -1.98
N ARG A 86 2.36 -19.36 -0.80
CA ARG A 86 3.18 -18.20 -0.41
C ARG A 86 4.39 -18.01 -1.32
N LEU A 87 5.07 -19.12 -1.63
CA LEU A 87 6.20 -19.15 -2.55
C LEU A 87 5.77 -18.78 -3.96
N ARG A 88 4.68 -19.41 -4.44
CA ARG A 88 4.14 -19.15 -5.76
C ARG A 88 3.77 -17.67 -5.93
N ARG A 89 3.12 -17.07 -4.92
CA ARG A 89 2.81 -15.62 -4.89
C ARG A 89 4.09 -14.77 -4.92
N ALA A 90 5.13 -15.15 -4.17
CA ALA A 90 6.41 -14.45 -4.19
C ALA A 90 7.05 -14.46 -5.59
N TYR A 91 7.17 -15.64 -6.19
CA TYR A 91 7.69 -15.79 -7.55
C TYR A 91 6.86 -15.02 -8.57
N LYS A 92 5.53 -15.20 -8.58
CA LYS A 92 4.64 -14.51 -9.53
C LYS A 92 4.71 -12.99 -9.41
N ARG A 93 4.94 -12.47 -8.20
CA ARG A 93 5.18 -11.05 -7.99
C ARG A 93 6.47 -10.59 -8.65
N LEU A 94 7.57 -11.31 -8.45
CA LEU A 94 8.87 -11.00 -9.08
C LEU A 94 8.79 -11.10 -10.60
N GLU A 95 8.14 -12.16 -11.11
CA GLU A 95 7.91 -12.37 -12.54
C GLU A 95 7.13 -11.20 -13.15
N ARG A 96 6.03 -10.78 -12.51
CA ARG A 96 5.23 -9.63 -12.97
C ARG A 96 6.04 -8.32 -12.94
N LEU A 97 6.78 -8.06 -11.87
CA LEU A 97 7.61 -6.85 -11.77
C LEU A 97 8.74 -6.83 -12.80
N SER A 98 9.30 -8.00 -13.13
CA SER A 98 10.29 -8.17 -14.18
C SER A 98 9.69 -7.89 -15.57
N ARG A 99 8.54 -8.51 -15.89
CA ARG A 99 7.84 -8.30 -17.16
C ARG A 99 7.42 -6.86 -17.38
N ASN A 100 6.96 -6.19 -16.32
CA ASN A 100 6.57 -4.78 -16.37
C ASN A 100 7.78 -3.83 -16.32
N GLN A 101 9.02 -4.34 -16.34
CA GLN A 101 10.26 -3.56 -16.30
C GLN A 101 10.41 -2.69 -15.04
N HIS A 102 9.68 -2.97 -13.96
CA HIS A 102 9.68 -2.14 -12.75
C HIS A 102 10.83 -2.43 -11.78
N LEU A 103 11.53 -3.56 -11.91
CA LEU A 103 12.59 -3.94 -10.96
C LEU A 103 13.88 -3.12 -11.12
N PHE A 104 14.20 -2.75 -12.35
CA PHE A 104 15.52 -2.22 -12.73
C PHE A 104 15.45 -0.83 -13.37
N THR A 105 14.34 -0.11 -13.19
CA THR A 105 14.16 1.23 -13.78
C THR A 105 15.27 2.21 -13.39
N TYR A 106 15.83 2.09 -12.18
CA TYR A 106 16.94 2.92 -11.71
C TYR A 106 18.26 2.72 -12.48
N LEU A 107 18.37 1.65 -13.30
CA LEU A 107 19.53 1.38 -14.14
C LEU A 107 19.38 1.94 -15.56
N GLU A 108 18.22 2.48 -15.92
CA GLU A 108 18.03 3.05 -17.25
C GLU A 108 18.88 4.33 -17.39
N PRO A 109 19.43 4.58 -18.59
CA PRO A 109 20.35 5.69 -18.83
C PRO A 109 19.73 7.06 -18.51
N GLU A 110 18.41 7.20 -18.66
CA GLU A 110 17.66 8.42 -18.33
C GLU A 110 17.70 8.81 -16.84
N PHE A 111 17.96 7.84 -15.96
CA PHE A 111 17.99 8.02 -14.51
C PHE A 111 19.41 7.96 -13.92
N ALA A 112 20.44 7.73 -14.74
CA ALA A 112 21.83 7.61 -14.28
C ALA A 112 22.29 8.84 -13.46
N ASN A 113 21.84 10.04 -13.83
CA ASN A 113 22.20 11.29 -13.16
C ASN A 113 21.27 11.66 -11.98
N LYS A 114 20.18 10.91 -11.75
CA LYS A 114 19.11 11.30 -10.79
C LYS A 114 19.29 10.70 -9.39
N ASN A 115 20.45 10.11 -9.09
CA ASN A 115 20.78 9.48 -7.79
C ASN A 115 19.62 8.65 -7.20
N ILE A 116 19.00 7.82 -8.03
CA ILE A 116 17.84 7.03 -7.63
C ILE A 116 18.31 5.82 -6.82
N HIS A 117 17.78 5.66 -5.62
CA HIS A 117 18.12 4.52 -4.78
C HIS A 117 17.45 3.24 -5.28
N HIS A 118 18.19 2.12 -5.26
CA HIS A 118 17.71 0.78 -5.59
C HIS A 118 16.65 0.23 -4.61
N THR A 119 16.39 0.90 -3.48
CA THR A 119 15.38 0.50 -2.50
C THR A 119 14.41 1.63 -2.16
N THR A 120 13.20 1.24 -1.76
CA THR A 120 12.15 2.16 -1.28
C THR A 120 12.38 2.63 0.16
N ASN A 121 13.53 2.32 0.77
CA ASN A 121 13.79 2.65 2.18
C ASN A 121 13.79 4.17 2.40
N GLN A 122 14.34 4.93 1.46
CA GLN A 122 14.33 6.38 1.51
C GLN A 122 12.91 6.94 1.41
N LEU A 123 12.07 6.43 0.51
CA LEU A 123 10.66 6.83 0.41
C LEU A 123 9.90 6.55 1.73
N GLU A 124 10.13 5.38 2.31
CA GLU A 124 9.47 4.91 3.53
C GLU A 124 9.91 5.65 4.79
N GLY A 125 11.20 5.97 4.91
CA GLY A 125 11.80 6.60 6.07
C GLY A 125 11.87 8.12 6.01
N ALA A 126 12.00 8.71 4.81
CA ALA A 126 12.14 10.15 4.65
C ALA A 126 10.79 10.82 4.37
N ILE A 127 10.05 10.36 3.35
CA ILE A 127 8.80 11.03 2.92
C ILE A 127 7.59 10.49 3.68
N ASN A 128 7.44 9.17 3.76
CA ASN A 128 6.24 8.58 4.38
C ASN A 128 6.25 8.61 5.91
N ALA A 129 7.42 8.64 6.54
CA ALA A 129 7.53 8.69 7.99
C ALA A 129 6.94 9.98 8.61
N PRO A 130 7.28 11.20 8.14
CA PRO A 130 6.67 12.42 8.67
C PRO A 130 5.18 12.51 8.36
N ILE A 131 4.71 12.01 7.21
CA ILE A 131 3.27 11.93 6.89
C ILE A 131 2.55 11.07 7.93
N ARG A 132 3.07 9.86 8.22
CA ARG A 132 2.48 9.00 9.25
C ARG A 132 2.52 9.64 10.62
N ARG A 133 3.62 10.33 10.97
CA ARG A 133 3.75 11.02 12.25
C ARG A 133 2.68 12.10 12.38
N LEU A 134 2.52 12.96 11.38
CA LEU A 134 1.49 13.99 11.32
C LEU A 134 0.09 13.41 11.59
N LEU A 135 -0.31 12.39 10.83
CA LEU A 135 -1.63 11.77 10.99
C LEU A 135 -1.79 11.06 12.34
N ASN A 136 -0.73 10.44 12.86
CA ASN A 136 -0.76 9.77 14.15
C ASN A 136 -0.84 10.74 15.32
N THR A 137 -0.23 11.92 15.21
CA THR A 137 -0.32 12.98 16.22
C THR A 137 -1.72 13.62 16.19
N HIS A 138 -2.35 13.71 15.02
CA HIS A 138 -3.63 14.36 14.83
C HIS A 138 -4.75 13.37 14.39
N ARG A 139 -4.98 12.32 15.18
CA ARG A 139 -5.98 11.27 14.89
C ARG A 139 -7.44 11.77 14.81
N GLY A 140 -7.70 12.99 15.28
CA GLY A 140 -9.01 13.62 15.28
C GLY A 140 -9.33 14.42 14.00
N LEU A 141 -8.40 14.57 13.07
CA LEU A 141 -8.66 15.33 11.83
C LEU A 141 -9.68 14.62 10.94
N SER A 142 -10.63 15.39 10.41
CA SER A 142 -11.47 14.94 9.29
C SER A 142 -10.63 14.65 8.05
N GLU A 143 -11.15 13.83 7.13
CA GLU A 143 -10.44 13.48 5.89
C GLU A 143 -10.01 14.69 5.05
N PRO A 144 -10.85 15.74 4.87
CA PRO A 144 -10.42 16.96 4.18
C PRO A 144 -9.23 17.64 4.88
N HIS A 145 -9.28 17.74 6.21
CA HIS A 145 -8.19 18.35 6.98
C HIS A 145 -6.91 17.49 6.98
N MET A 146 -7.03 16.16 6.97
CA MET A 146 -5.88 15.27 6.80
C MET A 146 -5.18 15.49 5.45
N LYS A 147 -5.94 15.54 4.34
CA LYS A 147 -5.39 15.80 3.01
C LYS A 147 -4.68 17.14 2.96
N GLN A 148 -5.29 18.17 3.54
CA GLN A 148 -4.72 19.51 3.56
C GLN A 148 -3.43 19.58 4.39
N ALA A 149 -3.41 18.94 5.56
CA ALA A 149 -2.23 18.88 6.41
C ALA A 149 -1.08 18.11 5.73
N ILE A 150 -1.39 17.02 5.01
CA ILE A 150 -0.40 16.28 4.21
C ILE A 150 0.13 17.14 3.07
N GLN A 151 -0.75 17.81 2.32
CA GLN A 151 -0.34 18.62 1.19
C GLN A 151 0.55 19.79 1.64
N TRP A 152 0.24 20.41 2.79
CA TRP A 152 1.10 21.41 3.41
C TRP A 152 2.47 20.83 3.81
N LEU A 153 2.48 19.66 4.46
CA LEU A 153 3.73 18.98 4.84
C LEU A 153 4.61 18.68 3.62
N ILE A 154 4.01 18.23 2.51
CA ILE A 154 4.74 17.98 1.25
C ILE A 154 5.25 19.28 0.65
N ASN A 155 4.45 20.36 0.66
CA ASN A 155 4.88 21.67 0.18
C ASN A 155 6.12 22.18 0.91
N GLN A 156 6.18 22.02 2.25
CA GLN A 156 7.36 22.41 3.06
C GLN A 156 8.61 21.57 2.76
N LYS A 157 8.45 20.41 2.12
CA LYS A 157 9.54 19.51 1.73
C LYS A 157 9.90 19.62 0.24
N SER A 158 9.21 20.48 -0.50
CA SER A 158 9.50 20.77 -1.91
C SER A 158 10.79 21.58 -2.05
N THR A 159 11.48 21.45 -3.18
CA THR A 159 12.65 22.27 -3.52
C THR A 159 12.29 23.75 -3.67
N ASP A 160 11.06 24.03 -4.12
CA ASP A 160 10.48 25.37 -4.18
C ASP A 160 9.12 25.34 -3.45
N PRO A 161 9.07 25.70 -2.15
CA PRO A 161 7.85 25.68 -1.37
C PRO A 161 6.95 26.87 -1.76
N ALA A 162 5.70 26.60 -2.11
CA ALA A 162 4.73 27.65 -2.35
C ALA A 162 4.55 28.50 -1.09
N ASN A 163 4.42 29.82 -1.27
CA ASN A 163 4.24 30.75 -0.16
C ASN A 163 3.04 30.33 0.71
N PRO A 164 3.21 30.26 2.05
CA PRO A 164 2.19 29.72 2.95
C PRO A 164 0.87 30.50 2.89
N ILE A 165 0.93 31.82 2.74
CA ILE A 165 -0.26 32.68 2.64
C ILE A 165 -1.02 32.41 1.34
N LYS A 166 -0.31 32.31 0.21
CA LYS A 166 -0.91 32.01 -1.11
C LYS A 166 -1.50 30.58 -1.14
N TYR A 167 -0.80 29.63 -0.52
CA TYR A 167 -1.23 28.24 -0.45
C TYR A 167 -2.52 28.07 0.37
N LEU A 168 -2.60 28.70 1.55
CA LEU A 168 -3.81 28.68 2.39
C LEU A 168 -4.99 29.41 1.73
N THR A 169 -4.74 30.59 1.14
CA THR A 169 -5.80 31.39 0.50
C THR A 169 -6.39 30.73 -0.75
N ASN A 170 -5.59 30.02 -1.56
CA ASN A 170 -6.13 29.29 -2.73
C ASN A 170 -7.00 28.09 -2.32
N GLN A 171 -6.71 27.45 -1.19
CA GLN A 171 -7.52 26.36 -0.65
C GLN A 171 -8.89 26.83 -0.14
N HIS A 172 -8.94 27.97 0.56
CA HIS A 172 -10.19 28.56 1.03
C HIS A 172 -11.12 29.01 -0.10
N LYS A 173 -10.58 29.42 -1.26
CA LYS A 173 -11.38 29.81 -2.43
C LYS A 173 -12.20 28.66 -3.03
N HIS A 174 -11.73 27.41 -2.89
CA HIS A 174 -12.47 26.22 -3.35
C HIS A 174 -13.43 25.67 -2.29
N GLN A 175 -13.46 26.25 -1.09
CA GLN A 175 -14.33 25.87 0.02
C GLN A 175 -15.48 26.85 0.24
N HIS A 176 -15.88 27.65 -0.75
CA HIS A 176 -17.15 28.37 -0.62
C HIS A 176 -18.29 27.35 -0.67
N PRO A 177 -19.02 27.13 0.45
CA PRO A 177 -20.30 26.48 0.32
C PRO A 177 -21.16 27.40 -0.53
N GLU A 178 -21.87 26.84 -1.50
CA GLU A 178 -23.03 27.53 -2.07
C GLU A 178 -23.85 28.09 -0.91
N LYS A 179 -24.04 29.42 -0.88
CA LYS A 179 -24.89 30.06 0.12
C LYS A 179 -26.24 29.38 0.04
N LEU A 180 -26.63 28.66 1.08
CA LEU A 180 -27.98 28.12 1.20
C LEU A 180 -28.93 29.32 1.08
N ALA A 181 -29.74 29.33 0.02
CA ALA A 181 -30.85 30.25 -0.08
C ALA A 181 -31.70 30.03 1.17
N ARG A 182 -31.82 31.05 2.00
CA ARG A 182 -32.67 31.02 3.18
C ARG A 182 -34.10 30.92 2.66
N THR A 183 -34.70 29.73 2.67
CA THR A 183 -36.10 29.55 2.29
C THR A 183 -36.92 30.40 3.25
N GLN A 184 -37.61 31.43 2.73
CA GLN A 184 -38.55 32.18 3.53
C GLN A 184 -39.68 31.22 3.95
N PRO A 185 -40.07 31.19 5.23
CA PRO A 185 -41.16 30.32 5.67
C PRO A 185 -42.46 30.74 4.98
N ASP A 186 -43.21 29.76 4.47
CA ASP A 186 -44.52 29.96 3.88
C ASP A 186 -45.46 30.66 4.89
N PRO A 187 -46.17 31.73 4.51
CA PRO A 187 -46.97 32.53 5.44
C PRO A 187 -48.20 31.81 6.03
N THR A 188 -48.46 30.56 5.65
CA THR A 188 -49.67 29.81 6.02
C THR A 188 -49.39 28.59 6.92
N ALA A 189 -48.12 28.31 7.25
CA ALA A 189 -47.77 27.19 8.13
C ALA A 189 -47.79 27.60 9.62
N PRO A 190 -48.24 26.71 10.55
CA PRO A 190 -48.20 27.00 11.98
C PRO A 190 -46.75 27.22 12.47
N PRO A 191 -46.52 28.05 13.51
CA PRO A 191 -45.19 28.41 13.97
C PRO A 191 -44.44 27.16 14.45
N GLN A 192 -43.34 26.84 13.76
CA GLN A 192 -42.48 25.71 14.11
C GLN A 192 -41.52 26.14 15.22
N TYR A 193 -41.35 25.29 16.25
CA TYR A 193 -40.45 25.56 17.37
C TYR A 193 -39.01 25.83 16.90
N ASP A 194 -38.32 26.65 17.70
CA ASP A 194 -36.96 27.16 17.51
C ASP A 194 -36.01 26.12 16.89
N SER A 195 -35.60 26.38 15.65
CA SER A 195 -34.58 25.63 14.91
C SER A 195 -33.22 26.35 14.99
N ALA A 196 -32.90 26.99 16.12
CA ALA A 196 -31.63 27.70 16.31
C ALA A 196 -30.39 26.80 16.15
N ILE A 197 -30.56 25.48 16.17
CA ILE A 197 -29.50 24.51 15.89
C ILE A 197 -29.86 23.77 14.60
N ASP A 198 -29.46 24.34 13.45
CA ASP A 198 -29.44 23.61 12.18
C ASP A 198 -28.33 22.55 12.27
N TYR A 199 -28.70 21.31 12.60
CA TYR A 199 -27.78 20.18 12.60
C TYR A 199 -27.44 19.83 11.14
N ASN A 200 -26.40 20.46 10.62
CA ASN A 200 -25.92 20.20 9.27
C ASN A 200 -24.65 19.32 9.29
N PRO A 201 -24.73 18.04 8.91
CA PRO A 201 -23.60 17.11 8.89
C PRO A 201 -22.51 17.49 7.86
N LYS A 202 -22.76 18.49 7.01
CA LYS A 202 -21.79 19.03 6.03
C LYS A 202 -20.84 20.08 6.64
N TYR A 203 -21.22 20.73 7.74
CA TYR A 203 -20.49 21.89 8.30
C TYR A 203 -19.99 21.71 9.74
N GLN A 204 -20.49 20.70 10.45
CA GLN A 204 -19.83 20.21 11.65
C GLN A 204 -18.76 19.21 11.23
N ASP A 205 -17.48 19.60 11.29
CA ASP A 205 -16.36 18.65 11.32
C ASP A 205 -16.63 17.73 12.50
N GLY A 206 -17.20 16.55 12.26
CA GLY A 206 -16.54 15.28 12.53
C GLY A 206 -16.30 14.88 13.99
N SER A 207 -16.33 15.84 14.89
CA SER A 207 -15.57 15.89 16.13
C SER A 207 -16.46 15.77 17.37
N LEU A 208 -17.78 15.86 17.18
CA LEU A 208 -18.79 15.72 18.22
C LEU A 208 -19.61 14.43 18.11
N HIS A 209 -19.11 13.40 17.42
CA HIS A 209 -19.76 12.09 17.42
C HIS A 209 -19.12 11.12 18.42
N ILE A 210 -19.96 10.45 19.20
CA ILE A 210 -19.64 9.19 19.87
C ILE A 210 -19.27 8.19 18.76
N ARG A 211 -17.99 7.83 18.66
CA ARG A 211 -17.56 6.77 17.75
C ARG A 211 -18.13 5.45 18.25
N LYS A 212 -19.09 4.87 17.54
CA LYS A 212 -19.50 3.48 17.79
C LYS A 212 -18.28 2.59 17.59
N GLY A 213 -17.80 2.01 18.68
CA GLY A 213 -16.75 0.99 18.65
C GLY A 213 -17.20 -0.19 17.79
N TRP A 214 -16.22 -0.88 17.23
CA TRP A 214 -16.42 -2.14 16.52
C TRP A 214 -16.99 -3.18 17.50
N ALA A 215 -18.27 -3.52 17.34
CA ALA A 215 -18.85 -4.72 17.95
C ALA A 215 -18.49 -5.90 17.04
N GLY A 216 -17.54 -6.71 17.48
CA GLY A 216 -17.19 -7.95 16.79
C GLY A 216 -18.37 -8.91 16.76
N HIS A 217 -18.62 -9.48 15.60
CA HIS A 217 -19.34 -10.72 15.39
C HIS A 217 -18.52 -11.58 14.42
#